data_AF-A0A2P8H9U3-F1
#
_entry.id   AF-A0A2P8H9U3-F1
#
_cell.length_a   1.000
_cell.length_b   1.000
_cell.length_c   1.000
_cell.angle_alpha   90.00
_cell.angle_beta   90.00
_cell.angle_gamma   90.00
#
_symmetry.space_group_name_H-M   'P 1'
#
loop_
_entity.id
_entity.type
_entity.pdbx_description
1 polymer ?
#
loop_
_entity_poly.entity_id
_entity_poly.type
_entity_poly.pdbx_seq_one_letter_code
_entity_poly.pdbx_strand_id
1 'polypeptide(L)'
;MLKEVRGRKQMSLKTLEKKTGVSSPYIFRLEQQDRKNPSVQAVLALCKAMELTSYEVFQLLLEDYHMEGYVPTLEELLRSHRFALGGNEVDDVELKRVLLDIVMHIDQNMDEDVEQESVAELTRKVERYHDRKAQILSGV
;
A
#
# COMPACT_ATOMS: atom_id res chain seq x y z
N MET A 1 -1.13 -11.03 13.43
CA MET A 1 0.09 -11.46 12.67
C MET A 1 0.12 -12.95 12.35
N LEU A 2 1.02 -13.45 11.47
CA LEU A 2 1.02 -14.79 10.84
C LEU A 2 0.50 -15.98 11.69
N LYS A 3 0.86 -16.03 12.98
CA LYS A 3 0.34 -16.98 13.97
C LYS A 3 -1.20 -17.00 14.09
N GLU A 4 -1.85 -15.84 14.06
CA GLU A 4 -3.30 -15.70 14.08
C GLU A 4 -3.94 -16.23 12.80
N VAL A 5 -3.31 -16.02 11.63
CA VAL A 5 -3.82 -16.58 10.37
C VAL A 5 -3.71 -18.11 10.41
N ARG A 6 -2.57 -18.62 10.87
CA ARG A 6 -2.40 -20.07 11.11
C ARG A 6 -3.45 -20.60 12.09
N GLY A 7 -3.71 -19.87 13.17
CA GLY A 7 -4.70 -20.21 14.19
C GLY A 7 -6.13 -20.22 13.66
N ARG A 8 -6.53 -19.21 12.87
CA ARG A 8 -7.83 -19.15 12.18
C ARG A 8 -8.01 -20.31 11.21
N LYS A 9 -6.94 -20.76 10.57
CA LYS A 9 -6.92 -21.95 9.71
C LYS A 9 -6.75 -23.27 10.47
N GLN A 10 -6.79 -23.23 11.81
CA GLN A 10 -6.69 -24.39 12.71
C GLN A 10 -5.45 -25.27 12.46
N MET A 11 -4.34 -24.65 12.05
CA MET A 11 -3.10 -25.36 11.76
C MET A 11 -2.17 -25.31 12.98
N SER A 12 -1.67 -26.46 13.42
CA SER A 12 -0.51 -26.48 14.33
C SER A 12 0.77 -26.15 13.55
N LEU A 13 1.85 -25.78 14.25
CA LEU A 13 3.18 -25.62 13.62
C LEU A 13 3.59 -26.90 12.86
N LYS A 14 3.35 -28.07 13.48
CA LYS A 14 3.64 -29.38 12.90
C LYS A 14 2.79 -29.68 11.66
N THR A 15 1.54 -29.22 11.65
CA THR A 15 0.66 -29.33 10.49
C THR A 15 1.18 -28.48 9.34
N LEU A 16 1.57 -27.24 9.62
CA LEU A 16 2.08 -26.32 8.62
C LEU A 16 3.43 -26.78 8.08
N GLU A 17 4.31 -27.32 8.92
CA GLU A 17 5.56 -27.95 8.51
C GLU A 17 5.33 -29.09 7.52
N LYS A 18 4.40 -29.99 7.81
CA LYS A 18 4.05 -31.09 6.88
C LYS A 18 3.53 -30.59 5.54
N LYS A 19 2.78 -29.48 5.52
CA LYS A 19 2.24 -28.90 4.29
C LYS A 19 3.27 -28.12 3.47
N THR A 20 4.24 -27.51 4.12
CA THR A 20 5.17 -26.54 3.51
C THR A 20 6.56 -27.12 3.26
N GLY A 21 6.96 -28.15 4.01
CA GLY A 21 8.35 -28.59 4.11
C GLY A 21 9.25 -27.63 4.90
N VAL A 22 8.70 -26.56 5.47
CA VAL A 22 9.42 -25.58 6.30
C VAL A 22 9.36 -26.03 7.75
N SER A 23 10.50 -26.14 8.42
CA SER A 23 10.53 -26.72 9.77
C SER A 23 9.74 -25.90 10.80
N SER A 24 9.09 -26.56 11.76
CA SER A 24 8.33 -25.89 12.84
C SER A 24 9.15 -24.81 13.57
N PRO A 25 10.45 -25.02 13.91
CA PRO A 25 11.27 -23.98 14.52
C PRO A 25 11.54 -22.77 13.60
N TYR A 26 11.57 -22.97 12.28
CA TYR A 26 11.70 -21.88 11.32
C TYR A 26 10.41 -21.07 11.25
N ILE A 27 9.26 -21.75 11.12
CA ILE A 27 7.93 -21.12 11.12
C ILE A 27 7.71 -20.36 12.43
N PHE A 28 8.06 -20.95 13.57
CA PHE A 28 7.94 -20.29 14.87
C PHE A 28 8.76 -18.99 14.92
N ARG A 29 10.01 -18.99 14.43
CA ARG A 29 10.83 -17.76 14.36
C ARG A 29 10.27 -16.72 13.39
N LEU A 30 9.61 -17.13 12.30
CA LEU A 30 8.88 -16.20 11.43
C LEU A 30 7.69 -15.57 12.18
N GLU A 31 6.94 -16.38 12.93
CA GLU A 31 5.80 -15.91 13.72
C GLU A 31 6.17 -15.00 14.89
N GLN A 32 7.40 -15.14 15.40
CA GLN A 32 7.95 -14.28 16.46
C GLN A 32 8.72 -13.06 15.90
N GLN A 33 8.77 -12.87 14.58
CA GLN A 33 9.56 -11.82 13.91
C GLN A 33 11.08 -11.82 14.21
N ASP A 34 11.58 -12.82 14.94
CA ASP A 34 13.02 -13.10 15.14
C ASP A 34 13.77 -13.34 13.82
N ARG A 35 13.05 -13.68 12.75
CA ARG A 35 13.60 -13.85 11.41
C ARG A 35 12.90 -12.95 10.39
N LYS A 36 13.54 -11.82 10.10
CA LYS A 36 13.03 -10.78 9.19
C LYS A 36 13.28 -11.02 7.70
N ASN A 37 14.07 -12.04 7.34
CA ASN A 37 14.41 -12.35 5.94
C ASN A 37 14.14 -13.84 5.61
N PRO A 38 12.88 -14.20 5.30
CA PRO A 38 12.53 -15.54 4.82
C PRO A 38 13.06 -15.78 3.40
N SER A 39 13.38 -17.03 3.05
CA SER A 39 13.66 -17.33 1.65
C SER A 39 12.38 -17.23 0.81
N VAL A 40 12.51 -16.85 -0.47
CA VAL A 40 11.38 -16.82 -1.42
C VAL A 40 10.65 -18.18 -1.45
N GLN A 41 11.40 -19.28 -1.38
CA GLN A 41 10.83 -20.63 -1.32
C GLN A 41 9.95 -20.84 -0.08
N ALA A 42 10.38 -20.35 1.10
CA ALA A 42 9.57 -20.45 2.31
C ALA A 42 8.30 -19.60 2.21
N VAL A 43 8.39 -18.40 1.64
CA VAL A 43 7.22 -17.52 1.41
C VAL A 43 6.23 -18.20 0.47
N LEU A 44 6.67 -18.71 -0.68
CA LEU A 44 5.80 -19.39 -1.64
C LEU A 44 5.17 -20.66 -1.05
N ALA A 45 5.91 -21.42 -0.23
CA ALA A 45 5.37 -22.58 0.46
C ALA A 45 4.26 -22.19 1.45
N LEU A 46 4.45 -21.11 2.21
CA LEU A 46 3.44 -20.56 3.12
C LEU A 46 2.21 -20.06 2.36
N CYS A 47 2.40 -19.33 1.26
CA CYS A 47 1.33 -18.87 0.37
C CYS A 47 0.43 -20.04 -0.05
N LYS A 48 1.05 -21.10 -0.56
CA LYS A 48 0.33 -22.30 -1.02
C LYS A 48 -0.38 -23.02 0.14
N ALA A 49 0.29 -23.20 1.27
CA ALA A 49 -0.26 -23.97 2.38
C ALA A 49 -1.37 -23.24 3.13
N MET A 50 -1.32 -21.90 3.15
CA MET A 50 -2.25 -21.03 3.86
C MET A 50 -3.24 -20.33 2.92
N GLU A 51 -3.19 -20.59 1.62
CA GLU A 51 -4.04 -19.97 0.59
C GLU A 51 -3.99 -18.43 0.69
N LEU A 52 -2.78 -17.90 0.76
CA LEU A 52 -2.50 -16.47 0.80
C LEU A 52 -1.72 -16.08 -0.46
N THR A 53 -1.87 -14.83 -0.86
CA THR A 53 -0.99 -14.19 -1.83
C THR A 53 0.38 -13.92 -1.20
N SER A 54 1.41 -13.77 -2.04
CA SER A 54 2.73 -13.34 -1.59
C SER A 54 2.68 -11.99 -0.88
N TYR A 55 1.86 -11.06 -1.37
CA TYR A 55 1.66 -9.76 -0.74
C TYR A 55 1.13 -9.88 0.69
N GLU A 56 0.09 -10.68 0.93
CA GLU A 56 -0.45 -10.90 2.28
C GLU A 56 0.58 -11.56 3.21
N VAL A 57 1.32 -12.56 2.71
CA VAL A 57 2.39 -13.19 3.52
C VAL A 57 3.49 -12.19 3.85
N PHE A 58 3.88 -11.35 2.89
CA PHE A 58 4.87 -10.30 3.14
C PHE A 58 4.35 -9.28 4.15
N GLN A 59 3.11 -8.78 4.04
CA GLN A 59 2.56 -7.89 5.06
C GLN A 59 2.58 -8.52 6.46
N LEU A 60 2.14 -9.78 6.59
CA LEU A 60 2.13 -10.49 7.88
C LEU A 60 3.52 -10.71 8.49
N LEU A 61 4.57 -10.71 7.66
CA LEU A 61 5.97 -10.89 8.07
C LEU A 61 6.71 -9.56 8.23
N LEU A 62 6.22 -8.51 7.57
CA LEU A 62 6.85 -7.20 7.42
C LEU A 62 6.03 -6.07 8.07
N GLU A 63 5.05 -6.37 8.93
CA GLU A 63 4.29 -5.35 9.68
C GLU A 63 5.24 -4.44 10.51
N ASP A 64 6.40 -4.95 10.94
CA ASP A 64 7.47 -4.18 11.59
C ASP A 64 8.56 -3.69 10.63
N TYR A 65 8.44 -4.02 9.34
CA TYR A 65 9.23 -3.44 8.26
C TYR A 65 8.60 -2.11 7.83
N HIS A 66 8.28 -1.27 8.82
CA HIS A 66 8.69 0.11 8.66
C HIS A 66 10.19 0.04 8.44
N MET A 67 10.64 0.12 7.18
CA MET A 67 12.03 0.43 6.86
C MET A 67 12.37 1.61 7.78
N GLU A 68 13.16 1.38 8.83
CA GLU A 68 13.47 2.46 9.79
C GLU A 68 14.07 3.61 8.98
N GLY A 69 13.37 4.75 8.97
CA GLY A 69 13.74 5.93 8.16
C GLY A 69 13.12 6.03 6.76
N TYR A 70 12.29 5.08 6.30
CA TYR A 70 11.51 5.27 5.08
C TYR A 70 10.29 6.14 5.36
N VAL A 71 10.26 7.28 4.68
CA VAL A 71 9.12 8.18 4.62
C VAL A 71 8.61 8.14 3.19
N PRO A 72 7.41 7.62 2.93
CA PRO A 72 6.87 7.56 1.57
C PRO A 72 6.64 8.99 1.05
N THR A 73 6.89 9.18 -0.24
CA THR A 73 6.55 10.43 -0.93
C THR A 73 5.04 10.58 -1.06
N LEU A 74 4.57 11.82 -1.30
CA LEU A 74 3.15 12.07 -1.54
C LEU A 74 2.63 11.31 -2.78
N GLU A 75 3.44 11.19 -3.83
CA GLU A 75 3.08 10.38 -5.01
C GLU A 75 2.84 8.93 -4.61
N GLU A 76 3.76 8.33 -3.85
CA GLU A 76 3.64 6.95 -3.39
C GLU A 76 2.39 6.76 -2.54
N LEU A 77 2.09 7.69 -1.63
CA LEU A 77 0.87 7.65 -0.82
C LEU A 77 -0.39 7.69 -1.69
N LEU A 78 -0.50 8.63 -2.62
CA LEU A 78 -1.68 8.78 -3.50
C LEU A 78 -1.87 7.59 -4.44
N ARG A 79 -0.78 6.97 -4.91
CA ARG A 79 -0.84 5.79 -5.80
C ARG A 79 -1.16 4.50 -5.06
N SER A 80 -0.59 4.30 -3.87
CA SER A 80 -0.70 3.03 -3.15
C SER A 80 -1.91 2.95 -2.20
N HIS A 81 -2.57 4.07 -1.92
CA HIS A 81 -3.70 4.10 -1.00
C HIS A 81 -5.02 4.45 -1.71
N ARG A 82 -6.10 3.89 -1.18
CA ARG A 82 -7.47 4.34 -1.43
C ARG A 82 -7.77 5.49 -0.47
N PHE A 83 -8.50 6.49 -0.95
CA PHE A 83 -9.00 7.59 -0.11
C PHE A 83 -10.45 7.89 -0.45
N ALA A 84 -11.11 8.66 0.40
CA ALA A 84 -12.50 9.06 0.18
C ALA A 84 -12.62 10.57 -0.04
N LEU A 85 -13.52 10.98 -0.94
CA LEU A 85 -13.93 12.37 -1.12
C LEU A 85 -15.43 12.47 -0.87
N GLY A 86 -15.82 13.26 0.13
CA GLY A 86 -17.24 13.40 0.50
C GLY A 86 -17.89 12.07 0.89
N GLY A 87 -17.11 11.14 1.47
CA GLY A 87 -17.58 9.81 1.88
C GLY A 87 -17.55 8.73 0.78
N ASN A 88 -17.28 9.09 -0.48
CA ASN A 88 -17.16 8.13 -1.58
C ASN A 88 -15.71 7.71 -1.78
N GLU A 89 -15.47 6.40 -1.88
CA GLU A 89 -14.16 5.86 -2.21
C GLU A 89 -13.71 6.31 -3.60
N VAL A 90 -12.45 6.73 -3.70
CA VAL A 90 -11.81 7.19 -4.93
C VAL A 90 -10.66 6.26 -5.28
N ASP A 91 -10.82 5.54 -6.38
CA ASP A 91 -9.77 4.73 -6.99
C ASP A 91 -9.57 5.04 -8.48
N ASP A 92 -9.80 6.30 -8.85
CA ASP A 92 -9.56 6.78 -10.21
C ASP A 92 -8.11 7.26 -10.37
N VAL A 93 -7.35 6.58 -11.22
CA VAL A 93 -5.92 6.86 -11.47
C VAL A 93 -5.72 8.28 -11.98
N GLU A 94 -6.62 8.76 -12.86
CA GLU A 94 -6.48 10.08 -13.46
C GLU A 94 -6.77 11.19 -12.46
N LEU A 95 -7.81 11.06 -11.65
CA LEU A 95 -8.12 12.00 -10.57
C LEU A 95 -6.98 12.07 -9.54
N LYS A 96 -6.40 10.91 -9.20
CA LYS A 96 -5.21 10.81 -8.32
C LYS A 96 -4.01 11.55 -8.92
N ARG A 97 -3.77 11.41 -10.22
CA ARG A 97 -2.71 12.11 -10.94
C ARG A 97 -2.91 13.63 -10.93
N VAL A 98 -4.11 14.10 -11.28
CA VAL A 98 -4.39 15.55 -11.30
C VAL A 98 -4.26 16.16 -9.90
N LEU A 99 -4.66 15.44 -8.85
CA LEU A 99 -4.45 15.90 -7.47
C LEU A 99 -2.97 16.04 -7.14
N LEU A 100 -2.15 15.06 -7.52
CA LEU A 100 -0.71 15.13 -7.34
C LEU A 100 -0.11 16.32 -8.09
N ASP A 101 -0.51 16.55 -9.34
CA ASP A 101 -0.03 17.68 -10.16
C ASP A 101 -0.34 19.03 -9.49
N ILE A 102 -1.52 19.16 -8.87
CA ILE A 102 -1.90 20.36 -8.11
C ILE A 102 -0.98 20.55 -6.91
N VAL A 103 -0.78 19.51 -6.10
CA VAL A 103 0.03 19.63 -4.88
C VAL A 103 1.49 19.90 -5.22
N MET A 104 2.04 19.21 -6.23
CA MET A 104 3.42 19.45 -6.67
C MET A 104 3.63 20.86 -7.21
N HIS A 105 2.63 21.41 -7.93
CA HIS A 105 2.73 22.77 -8.42
C HIS A 105 2.71 23.79 -7.27
N ILE A 106 1.88 23.57 -6.24
CA ILE A 106 1.89 24.42 -5.04
C ILE A 106 3.25 24.33 -4.33
N ASP A 107 3.76 23.12 -4.11
CA ASP A 107 5.04 22.87 -3.42
C ASP A 107 6.22 23.55 -4.14
N GLN A 108 6.26 23.50 -5.46
CA GLN A 108 7.32 24.09 -6.27
C GLN A 108 7.29 25.63 -6.32
N ASN A 109 6.14 26.24 -6.08
CA ASN A 109 5.95 27.69 -6.22
C ASN A 109 5.72 28.39 -4.86
N MET A 110 5.84 27.66 -3.75
CA MET A 110 5.40 28.13 -2.43
C MET A 110 6.30 29.23 -1.83
N ASP A 111 7.58 29.26 -2.25
CA ASP A 111 8.62 30.14 -1.69
C ASP A 111 9.04 31.28 -2.64
N GLU A 112 8.40 31.42 -3.80
CA GLU A 112 8.74 32.40 -4.84
C GLU A 112 7.64 33.46 -5.02
N ASP A 113 7.99 34.61 -5.61
CA ASP A 113 7.00 35.56 -6.12
C ASP A 113 6.21 34.85 -7.24
N VAL A 114 4.99 34.40 -6.91
CA VAL A 114 4.20 33.57 -7.81
C VAL A 114 3.81 34.36 -9.06
N GLU A 115 4.37 33.96 -10.20
CA GLU A 115 4.07 34.57 -11.50
C GLU A 115 2.62 34.33 -11.91
N GLN A 116 2.03 35.27 -12.66
CA GLN A 116 0.65 35.13 -13.17
C GLN A 116 0.47 33.87 -14.02
N GLU A 117 1.51 33.45 -14.74
CA GLU A 117 1.48 32.24 -15.55
C GLU A 117 1.33 30.99 -14.66
N SER A 118 2.04 30.94 -13.54
CA SER A 118 1.94 29.86 -12.55
C SER A 118 0.52 29.78 -11.96
N VAL A 119 -0.06 30.92 -11.57
CA VAL A 119 -1.46 30.98 -11.11
C VAL A 119 -2.45 30.48 -12.17
N ALA A 120 -2.25 30.88 -13.43
CA ALA A 120 -3.10 30.43 -14.52
C ALA A 120 -2.98 28.91 -14.76
N GLU A 121 -1.77 28.35 -14.65
CA GLU A 121 -1.54 26.92 -14.76
C GLU A 121 -2.19 26.14 -13.61
N LEU A 122 -2.04 26.60 -12.37
CA LEU A 122 -2.71 26.01 -11.21
C LEU A 122 -4.23 26.03 -11.38
N THR A 123 -4.77 27.13 -11.86
CA THR A 123 -6.21 27.27 -12.12
C THR A 123 -6.69 26.20 -13.10
N ARG A 124 -5.99 25.99 -14.22
CA ARG A 124 -6.32 24.94 -15.19
C ARG A 124 -6.25 23.54 -14.57
N LYS A 125 -5.26 23.27 -13.71
CA LYS A 125 -5.14 21.98 -13.00
C LYS A 125 -6.32 21.75 -12.06
N VAL A 126 -6.74 22.78 -11.33
CA VAL A 126 -7.92 22.74 -10.44
C VAL A 126 -9.22 22.54 -11.22
N GLU A 127 -9.42 23.26 -12.32
CA GLU A 127 -10.58 23.07 -13.21
C GLU A 127 -10.66 21.63 -13.72
N ARG A 128 -9.54 21.09 -14.20
CA ARG A 128 -9.43 19.71 -14.65
C ARG A 128 -9.77 18.70 -13.55
N TYR A 129 -9.35 18.97 -12.32
CA TYR A 129 -9.70 18.13 -11.17
C TYR A 129 -11.20 18.16 -10.90
N HIS A 130 -11.82 19.35 -10.92
CA HIS A 130 -13.26 19.50 -10.75
C HIS A 130 -14.05 18.74 -11.82
N ASP A 131 -13.67 18.87 -13.09
CA ASP A 131 -14.32 18.18 -14.19
C ASP A 131 -14.23 16.65 -14.03
N ARG A 132 -13.03 16.14 -13.70
CA ARG A 132 -12.84 14.70 -13.52
C ARG A 132 -13.62 14.18 -12.30
N LYS A 133 -13.58 14.92 -11.19
CA LYS A 133 -14.33 14.60 -9.98
C LYS A 133 -15.83 14.56 -10.26
N ALA A 134 -16.35 15.53 -11.01
CA ALA A 134 -17.76 15.58 -11.39
C ALA A 134 -18.14 14.34 -12.21
N GLN A 135 -17.36 13.97 -13.23
CA GLN A 135 -17.60 12.78 -14.05
C GLN A 135 -17.69 11.49 -13.23
N ILE A 136 -16.81 11.33 -12.24
CA ILE A 136 -16.78 10.16 -11.35
C ILE A 136 -18.00 10.14 -10.44
N LEU A 137 -18.38 11.29 -9.87
CA LEU A 137 -19.50 11.38 -8.94
C LEU A 137 -20.88 11.40 -9.64
N SER A 138 -20.95 11.79 -10.91
CA SER A 138 -22.17 11.75 -11.72
C SER A 138 -22.42 10.42 -12.42
N GLY A 139 -21.40 9.55 -12.47
CA GLY A 139 -21.46 8.22 -13.08
C GLY A 139 -21.75 7.07 -12.11
N VAL A 140 -22.02 7.40 -10.83
CA VAL A 140 -22.47 6.51 -9.75
C VAL A 140 -23.92 6.82 -9.44
#